data_AF-A0A961B111-F1
#
_entry.id   AF-A0A961B111-F1
#
_cell.length_a   1.000
_cell.length_b   1.000
_cell.length_c   1.000
_cell.angle_alpha   90.00
_cell.angle_beta   90.00
_cell.angle_gamma   90.00
#
_symmetry.space_group_name_H-M   'P 1'
#
loop_
_entity.id
_entity.type
_entity.pdbx_description
1 polymer ?
#
loop_
_entity_poly.entity_id
_entity_poly.type
_entity_poly.pdbx_seq_one_letter_code
_entity_poly.pdbx_strand_id
1 'polypeptide(L)' 'GGPPLLEAPHYTRPAEFEGMAVPEVLLSGHHARIEAWRREKALERTRAIRPDLLAEKPPTRQG' A
#
# COMPACT_ATOMS: atom_id res chain seq x y z
N GLY A 1 -4.57 4.95 16.63
CA GLY A 1 -4.37 4.10 15.44
C GLY A 1 -4.77 4.91 14.22
N GLY A 2 -4.04 4.81 13.11
CA GLY A 2 -4.44 5.47 11.86
C GLY A 2 -5.65 4.79 11.21
N PRO A 3 -6.19 5.35 10.12
CA PRO A 3 -7.26 4.70 9.37
C PRO A 3 -6.79 3.33 8.84
N PRO A 4 -7.69 2.35 8.73
CA PRO A 4 -7.37 1.06 8.13
C PRO A 4 -6.95 1.27 6.66
N LEU A 5 -5.82 0.67 6.27
CA LEU A 5 -5.30 0.72 4.91
C LEU A 5 -5.35 -0.67 4.28
N LEU A 6 -5.51 -0.72 2.97
CA LEU A 6 -5.25 -1.91 2.16
C LEU A 6 -3.76 -2.26 2.19
N GLU A 7 -3.45 -3.53 1.95
CA GLU A 7 -2.07 -4.00 1.92
C GLU A 7 -1.28 -3.38 0.75
N ALA A 8 0.02 -3.16 0.99
CA ALA A 8 0.97 -2.76 -0.03
C ALA A 8 1.15 -3.88 -1.08
N PRO A 9 1.55 -3.55 -2.31
CA PRO A 9 1.87 -4.56 -3.32
C PRO A 9 3.05 -5.44 -2.88
N HIS A 10 2.94 -6.73 -3.18
CA HIS A 10 3.93 -7.74 -2.84
C HIS A 10 4.77 -8.10 -4.07
N TYR A 11 6.07 -8.27 -3.86
CA TYR A 11 7.03 -8.62 -4.88
C TYR A 11 7.84 -9.84 -4.42
N THR A 12 8.22 -10.67 -5.38
CA THR A 12 9.07 -11.84 -5.17
C THR A 12 10.08 -11.95 -6.31
N ARG A 13 11.00 -12.90 -6.23
CA ARG A 13 11.98 -13.16 -7.27
C ARG A 13 11.30 -13.76 -8.52
N PRO A 14 11.81 -13.48 -9.74
CA PRO A 14 13.00 -12.67 -10.07
C PRO A 14 12.78 -11.14 -9.91
N ALA A 15 13.87 -10.36 -9.88
CA ALA A 15 13.81 -8.90 -9.70
C ALA A 15 13.16 -8.17 -10.89
N GLU A 16 13.08 -8.82 -12.04
CA GLU A 16 12.35 -8.35 -13.22
C GLU A 16 11.59 -9.53 -13.81
N PHE A 17 10.30 -9.33 -14.11
CA PHE A 17 9.45 -10.34 -14.72
C PHE A 17 8.51 -9.67 -15.73
N GLU A 18 8.49 -10.16 -16.97
CA GLU A 18 7.65 -9.62 -18.07
C GLU A 18 7.76 -8.08 -18.25
N GLY A 19 8.97 -7.52 -18.08
CA GLY A 19 9.23 -6.08 -18.16
C GLY A 19 8.79 -5.27 -16.94
N MET A 20 8.32 -5.93 -15.87
CA MET A 20 8.00 -5.31 -14.59
C MET A 20 9.15 -5.52 -13.60
N ALA A 21 9.79 -4.43 -13.21
CA ALA A 21 10.88 -4.45 -12.24
C ALA A 21 10.37 -4.27 -10.79
N VAL A 22 11.02 -4.97 -9.86
CA VAL A 22 10.84 -4.74 -8.42
C VAL A 22 11.37 -3.34 -8.08
N PRO A 23 10.61 -2.51 -7.35
CA PRO A 23 11.08 -1.20 -6.90
C PRO A 23 12.42 -1.26 -6.18
N GLU A 24 13.38 -0.40 -6.56
CA GLU A 24 14.74 -0.39 -6.01
C GLU A 24 14.78 -0.28 -4.48
N VAL A 25 13.81 0.44 -3.89
CA VAL A 25 13.67 0.55 -2.43
C VAL A 25 13.52 -0.81 -1.75
N LEU A 26 12.85 -1.78 -2.37
CA LEU A 26 12.68 -3.14 -1.87
C LEU A 26 13.95 -3.98 -2.01
N LEU A 27 14.86 -3.59 -2.91
CA LEU A 27 16.16 -4.23 -3.11
C LEU A 27 17.26 -3.62 -2.23
N SER A 28 17.02 -2.44 -1.65
CA SER A 28 18.02 -1.65 -0.94
C SER A 28 18.44 -2.20 0.44
N GLY A 29 17.66 -3.11 1.03
CA GLY A 29 17.87 -3.56 2.41
C GLY A 29 17.64 -2.48 3.47
N HIS A 30 17.19 -1.27 3.11
CA HIS A 30 16.90 -0.21 4.07
C HIS A 30 15.49 -0.35 4.64
N HIS A 31 15.36 -1.05 5.77
CA HIS A 31 14.08 -1.36 6.41
C HIS A 31 13.17 -0.12 6.58
N ALA A 32 13.70 0.99 7.10
CA ALA A 32 12.90 2.21 7.29
C ALA A 32 12.34 2.79 5.98
N ARG A 33 13.12 2.73 4.88
CA ARG A 33 12.65 3.18 3.56
C ARG A 33 11.60 2.22 2.99
N ILE A 34 11.79 0.92 3.21
CA ILE A 34 10.83 -0.13 2.80
C ILE A 34 9.50 0.07 3.52
N GLU A 35 9.51 0.31 4.83
CA GLU A 35 8.28 0.55 5.61
C GLU A 35 7.57 1.83 5.18
N ALA A 36 8.31 2.92 4.98
CA ALA A 36 7.76 4.17 4.47
C ALA A 36 7.10 3.99 3.09
N TRP A 37 7.79 3.29 2.18
CA TRP A 37 7.27 2.99 0.85
C TRP A 37 6.03 2.09 0.90
N ARG A 38 6.04 1.03 1.73
CA ARG A 38 4.87 0.15 1.90
C ARG A 38 3.66 0.93 2.40
N ARG A 39 3.86 1.81 3.38
CA ARG A 39 2.79 2.67 3.91
C ARG A 39 2.25 3.62 2.85
N GLU A 40 3.11 4.22 2.05
CA GLU A 40 2.70 5.08 0.92
C GLU A 40 1.87 4.31 -0.09
N LYS A 41 2.33 3.13 -0.54
CA LYS A 41 1.60 2.31 -1.51
C LYS A 41 0.30 1.73 -0.97
N ALA A 42 0.26 1.37 0.30
CA ALA A 42 -0.98 1.02 0.99
C ALA A 42 -1.98 2.18 0.95
N LEU A 43 -1.54 3.41 1.24
CA LEU A 43 -2.37 4.60 1.22
C LEU A 43 -2.87 4.94 -0.20
N GLU A 44 -1.98 4.91 -1.19
CA GLU A 44 -2.34 5.11 -2.61
C GLU A 44 -3.39 4.09 -3.06
N ARG A 45 -3.17 2.81 -2.76
CA ARG A 45 -4.11 1.72 -3.11
C ARG A 45 -5.45 1.90 -2.40
N THR A 46 -5.43 2.30 -1.13
CA THR A 46 -6.66 2.58 -0.37
C THR A 46 -7.41 3.75 -0.97
N ARG A 47 -6.75 4.86 -1.30
CA ARG A 47 -7.38 6.02 -1.97
C ARG A 47 -8.02 5.64 -3.30
N ALA A 48 -7.36 4.77 -4.08
CA ALA A 48 -7.84 4.37 -5.39
C ALA A 48 -9.00 3.36 -5.34
N ILE A 49 -8.97 2.40 -4.41
CA ILE A 49 -9.90 1.24 -4.39
C ILE A 49 -10.97 1.36 -3.30
N ARG A 50 -10.59 1.86 -2.12
CA ARG A 50 -11.44 1.96 -0.94
C ARG A 50 -11.28 3.34 -0.26
N PRO A 51 -11.56 4.45 -0.97
CA PRO A 51 -11.43 5.79 -0.41
C PRO A 51 -12.31 5.98 0.83
N ASP A 52 -13.38 5.20 0.96
CA ASP A 52 -14.26 5.14 2.12
C ASP A 52 -13.53 4.76 3.42
N LEU A 53 -12.48 3.94 3.36
CA LEU A 53 -11.68 3.56 4.55
C LEU A 53 -10.86 4.73 5.12
N LEU A 54 -10.65 5.78 4.34
CA LEU A 54 -9.91 6.98 4.74
C LEU A 54 -10.82 8.08 5.27
N ALA A 55 -12.11 8.01 4.94
CA ALA A 55 -13.11 8.91 5.48
C ALA A 55 -13.58 8.36 6.82
N GLU A 56 -13.36 9.10 7.91
CA GLU A 56 -13.78 8.73 9.28
C GLU A 56 -15.31 8.66 9.49
N LYS A 57 -16.12 8.66 8.42
CA LYS A 57 -17.57 8.59 8.55
C LYS A 57 -18.04 7.14 8.45
N PRO A 58 -18.58 6.53 9.52
CA PRO A 58 -19.22 5.24 9.40
C PRO A 58 -20.35 5.37 8.36
N PRO A 59 -20.60 4.34 7.52
CA PRO A 59 -21.81 4.32 6.72
C PRO A 59 -22.96 4.47 7.71
N THR A 60 -23.64 5.61 7.64
CA THR A 60 -24.81 5.86 8.46
C THR A 60 -25.79 4.76 8.07
N ARG A 61 -26.03 3.81 9.00
CA ARG A 61 -27.06 2.80 8.83
C ARG A 61 -28.39 3.55 8.82
N GLN A 62 -28.87 3.89 7.63
CA GLN A 62 -30.23 4.37 7.45
C GLN A 62 -31.12 3.12 7.55
N GLY A 63 -32.06 3.19 8.51
CA GLY A 63 -32.96 2.09 8.88
C GLY A 63 -34.01 1.77 7.85
#